data_AF-A0A957ZT56-F1
#
_entry.id   AF-A0A957ZT56-F1
#
_cell.length_a   1.000
_cell.length_b   1.000
_cell.length_c   1.000
_cell.angle_alpha   90.00
_cell.angle_beta   90.00
_cell.angle_gamma   90.00
#
_symmetry.space_group_name_H-M   'P 1'
#
loop_
_entity.id
_entity.type
_entity.pdbx_description
1 polymer ?
#
loop_
_entity_poly.entity_id
_entity_poly.type
_entity_poly.pdbx_seq_one_letter_code
_entity_poly.pdbx_strand_id
1 'polypeptide(L)'
;SNAPVPDMALDAPDQSLPAPDAGAEPRPGWSARREAILDAGRPQPEFDLYTPPPAQPPRLSGHSLPAEAASVPSPATTSAPSAPAEDVGSDAQTPPPTSTQAPLQEAKRKLPPLRVVGQVGTMYIVAEGPEGVYLIDQHAAHERILYEKFMAQRYGLDGAEVPRQHLLEPLTLHTGSELAGQVAQHLDVLNRIGFEVEPFGGDTFIVRAVPAVLAGDDPRRGLDEIVQTLGDRRNMVGEELEARLVKMVCKRAAIKAGQQLSVIEMRELVRQLEECQAPRTCPHGRPTMIQLSAGELEKAFGRI
;
A
#
# COMPACT_ATOMS: atom_id res chain seq x y z
N SER A 1 -73.42 -22.98 -9.46
CA SER A 1 -73.17 -24.42 -9.36
C SER A 1 -71.82 -24.60 -8.71
N ASN A 2 -71.79 -25.29 -7.57
CA ASN A 2 -70.66 -25.41 -6.67
C ASN A 2 -69.88 -26.68 -7.05
N ALA A 3 -68.59 -26.57 -7.38
CA ALA A 3 -67.67 -27.70 -7.51
C ALA A 3 -66.29 -27.27 -6.96
N PRO A 4 -65.68 -28.04 -6.05
CA PRO A 4 -64.46 -27.65 -5.34
C PRO A 4 -63.21 -27.90 -6.18
N VAL A 5 -62.26 -26.96 -6.11
CA VAL A 5 -60.90 -27.12 -6.63
C VAL A 5 -60.08 -27.86 -5.57
N PRO A 6 -59.28 -28.88 -5.93
CA PRO A 6 -58.52 -29.68 -4.97
C PRO A 6 -57.35 -28.89 -4.36
N ASP A 7 -57.15 -29.17 -3.08
CA ASP A 7 -56.09 -28.68 -2.21
C ASP A 7 -54.72 -29.17 -2.74
N MET A 8 -53.96 -28.28 -3.40
CA MET A 8 -52.56 -28.53 -3.73
C MET A 8 -51.71 -27.97 -2.60
N ALA A 9 -51.30 -28.87 -1.71
CA ALA A 9 -50.24 -28.64 -0.75
C ALA A 9 -48.98 -28.11 -1.47
N LEU A 10 -48.47 -27.00 -0.96
CA LEU A 10 -47.17 -26.46 -1.30
C LEU A 10 -46.10 -27.47 -0.88
N ASP A 11 -45.45 -28.10 -1.86
CA ASP A 11 -44.21 -28.83 -1.63
C ASP A 11 -43.12 -27.77 -1.43
N ALA A 12 -42.72 -27.57 -0.17
CA ALA A 12 -41.63 -26.69 0.20
C ALA A 12 -40.32 -27.32 -0.30
N PRO A 13 -39.46 -26.61 -1.06
CA PRO A 13 -38.12 -27.10 -1.29
C PRO A 13 -37.35 -27.08 0.04
N ASP A 14 -36.87 -28.26 0.44
CA ASP A 14 -35.92 -28.52 1.52
C ASP A 14 -34.75 -27.54 1.47
N GLN A 15 -34.83 -26.49 2.29
CA GLN A 15 -33.72 -25.58 2.60
C GLN A 15 -33.02 -26.07 3.86
N SER A 16 -32.33 -27.19 3.76
CA SER A 16 -31.23 -27.49 4.69
C SER A 16 -29.96 -26.78 4.19
N LEU A 17 -29.82 -25.50 4.58
CA LEU A 17 -28.54 -24.81 4.53
C LEU A 17 -27.51 -25.62 5.34
N PRO A 18 -26.30 -25.89 4.82
CA PRO A 18 -25.27 -26.49 5.65
C PRO A 18 -24.99 -25.54 6.83
N ALA A 19 -25.05 -26.10 8.04
CA ALA A 19 -24.69 -25.40 9.26
C ALA A 19 -23.29 -24.77 9.10
N PRO A 20 -23.05 -23.57 9.68
CA PRO A 20 -21.71 -23.01 9.69
C PRO A 20 -20.76 -24.02 10.34
N ASP A 21 -19.65 -24.28 9.66
CA ASP A 21 -18.58 -25.17 10.11
C ASP A 21 -18.16 -24.77 11.54
N ALA A 22 -18.67 -25.49 12.52
CA ALA A 22 -18.38 -25.32 13.93
C ALA A 22 -17.02 -25.91 14.33
N GLY A 23 -16.17 -26.24 13.35
CA GLY A 23 -14.83 -26.80 13.56
C GLY A 23 -13.67 -25.85 13.29
N ALA A 24 -13.90 -24.64 12.77
CA ALA A 24 -12.83 -23.67 12.58
C ALA A 24 -12.44 -23.03 13.92
N GLU A 25 -11.39 -23.56 14.57
CA GLU A 25 -10.85 -22.94 15.77
C GLU A 25 -10.57 -21.44 15.53
N PRO A 26 -10.92 -20.57 16.50
CA PRO A 26 -10.64 -19.15 16.38
C PRO A 26 -9.14 -18.97 16.16
N ARG A 27 -8.81 -18.36 15.01
CA ARG A 27 -7.44 -18.02 14.66
C ARG A 27 -6.76 -17.37 15.87
N PRO A 28 -5.64 -17.91 16.39
CA PRO A 28 -5.06 -17.42 17.63
C PRO A 28 -4.78 -15.93 17.54
N GLY A 29 -5.15 -15.21 18.60
CA GLY A 29 -4.93 -13.78 18.73
C GLY A 29 -3.45 -13.43 18.65
N TRP A 30 -3.16 -12.16 18.41
CA TRP A 30 -1.80 -11.64 18.23
C TRP A 30 -0.83 -12.11 19.33
N SER A 31 -1.23 -12.04 20.60
CA SER A 31 -0.40 -12.45 21.74
C SER A 31 0.06 -13.91 21.65
N ALA A 32 -0.85 -14.82 21.27
CA ALA A 32 -0.53 -16.25 21.12
C ALA A 32 0.40 -16.53 19.93
N ARG A 33 0.27 -15.77 18.82
CA ARG A 33 1.19 -15.88 17.67
C ARG A 33 2.57 -15.31 17.95
N ARG A 34 2.64 -14.21 18.71
CA ARG A 34 3.90 -13.62 19.17
C ARG A 34 4.65 -14.59 20.10
N GLU A 35 3.95 -15.20 21.05
CA GLU A 35 4.54 -16.23 21.90
C GLU A 35 5.08 -17.40 21.08
N ALA A 36 4.34 -17.88 20.07
CA ALA A 36 4.81 -18.95 19.19
C ALA A 36 6.08 -18.59 18.39
N ILE A 37 6.22 -17.35 17.92
CA ILE A 37 7.44 -16.88 17.21
C ILE A 37 8.63 -16.82 18.18
N LEU A 38 8.40 -16.34 19.41
CA LEU A 38 9.44 -16.25 20.43
C LEU A 38 9.85 -17.64 20.98
N ASP A 39 8.93 -18.60 20.99
CA ASP A 39 9.17 -19.98 21.46
C ASP A 39 9.82 -20.87 20.39
N ALA A 40 9.82 -20.46 19.11
CA ALA A 40 10.54 -21.14 18.03
C ALA A 40 12.07 -21.18 18.21
N GLY A 41 12.61 -20.44 19.19
CA GLY A 41 14.00 -20.50 19.63
C GLY A 41 14.33 -21.67 20.57
N ARG A 42 13.37 -22.49 20.98
CA ARG A 42 13.67 -23.72 21.72
C ARG A 42 14.26 -24.77 20.76
N PRO A 43 15.37 -25.44 21.11
CA PRO A 43 15.92 -26.51 20.30
C PRO A 43 14.90 -27.64 20.18
N GLN A 44 14.28 -27.76 19.00
CA GLN A 44 13.56 -28.96 18.57
C GLN A 44 14.61 -29.97 18.08
N PRO A 45 14.46 -31.28 18.37
CA PRO A 45 15.32 -32.27 17.76
C PRO A 45 15.05 -32.32 16.24
N GLU A 46 16.11 -32.05 15.48
CA GLU A 46 16.31 -32.30 14.04
C GLU A 46 15.29 -31.66 13.08
N PHE A 47 15.55 -30.40 12.73
CA PHE A 47 15.06 -29.80 11.48
C PHE A 47 16.18 -29.82 10.44
N ASP A 48 15.94 -30.48 9.30
CA ASP A 48 16.81 -30.41 8.13
C ASP A 48 16.96 -28.94 7.70
N LEU A 49 18.18 -28.42 7.83
CA LEU A 49 18.54 -27.11 7.32
C LEU A 49 18.32 -27.13 5.80
N TYR A 50 17.38 -26.32 5.34
CA TYR A 50 17.18 -26.07 3.91
C TYR A 50 18.53 -25.70 3.27
N THR A 51 19.04 -26.61 2.44
CA THR A 51 20.25 -26.40 1.66
C THR A 51 19.81 -25.92 0.29
N PRO A 52 20.03 -24.64 -0.08
CA PRO A 52 19.67 -24.17 -1.41
C PRO A 52 20.47 -24.94 -2.47
N PRO A 53 19.85 -25.33 -3.60
CA PRO A 53 20.58 -25.97 -4.69
C PRO A 53 21.68 -25.04 -5.22
N PRO A 54 22.84 -25.57 -5.65
CA PRO A 54 23.92 -24.74 -6.17
C PRO A 54 23.44 -23.95 -7.39
N ALA A 55 23.69 -22.64 -7.39
CA ALA A 55 23.37 -21.75 -8.49
C ALA A 55 24.07 -22.23 -9.77
N GLN A 56 23.28 -22.62 -10.78
CA GLN A 56 23.82 -22.89 -12.11
C GLN A 56 24.11 -21.55 -12.80
N PRO A 57 25.32 -21.34 -13.35
CA PRO A 57 25.58 -20.14 -14.14
C PRO A 57 24.71 -20.15 -15.40
N PRO A 58 24.24 -18.97 -15.86
CA PRO A 58 23.40 -18.88 -17.04
C PRO A 58 24.13 -19.45 -18.27
N ARG A 59 23.48 -20.35 -18.99
CA ARG A 59 23.96 -20.81 -20.30
C ARG A 59 23.84 -19.65 -21.29
N LEU A 60 24.97 -19.11 -21.72
CA LEU A 60 25.05 -18.16 -22.83
C LEU A 60 24.75 -18.90 -24.13
N SER A 61 23.52 -18.75 -24.63
CA SER A 61 23.13 -19.14 -25.98
C SER A 61 23.82 -18.22 -26.98
N GLY A 62 24.83 -18.74 -27.68
CA GLY A 62 25.59 -18.01 -28.68
C GLY A 62 24.70 -17.43 -29.78
N HIS A 63 24.64 -16.10 -29.83
CA HIS A 63 24.29 -15.37 -31.04
C HIS A 63 25.55 -14.64 -31.49
N SER A 64 26.12 -15.11 -32.59
CA SER A 64 27.22 -14.43 -33.28
C SER A 64 26.70 -13.14 -33.87
N LEU A 65 27.34 -12.02 -33.55
CA LEU A 65 27.22 -10.77 -34.31
C LEU A 65 28.43 -10.67 -35.25
N PRO A 66 28.25 -10.21 -36.50
CA PRO A 66 29.36 -10.05 -37.43
C PRO A 66 30.23 -8.85 -37.04
N ALA A 67 31.54 -9.07 -37.14
CA ALA A 67 32.57 -8.08 -36.92
C ALA A 67 32.62 -7.07 -38.07
N GLU A 68 32.60 -5.77 -37.75
CA GLU A 68 33.04 -4.73 -38.66
C GLU A 68 34.07 -3.84 -37.95
N ALA A 69 35.21 -3.71 -38.62
CA ALA A 69 36.43 -3.11 -38.13
C ALA A 69 36.50 -1.61 -38.45
N ALA A 70 36.91 -0.79 -37.49
CA ALA A 70 37.54 0.52 -37.72
C ALA A 70 38.29 0.91 -36.43
N SER A 71 39.60 0.67 -36.35
CA SER A 71 40.67 1.62 -36.74
C SER A 71 40.76 2.84 -35.83
N VAL A 72 41.64 2.73 -34.83
CA VAL A 72 42.16 3.84 -34.01
C VAL A 72 43.06 4.74 -34.87
N PRO A 73 43.16 6.04 -34.57
CA PRO A 73 44.48 6.49 -34.13
C PRO A 73 44.44 7.51 -32.98
N SER A 74 45.36 7.32 -32.03
CA SER A 74 46.03 8.39 -31.27
C SER A 74 47.30 8.76 -32.07
N PRO A 75 47.98 9.93 -31.93
CA PRO A 75 48.23 10.63 -30.65
C PRO A 75 48.30 12.18 -30.74
N ALA A 76 48.48 12.86 -29.59
CA ALA A 76 49.62 13.73 -29.30
C ALA A 76 49.33 14.85 -28.27
N THR A 77 50.23 14.92 -27.30
CA THR A 77 50.51 15.93 -26.27
C THR A 77 50.84 17.31 -26.87
N THR A 78 50.33 18.43 -26.35
CA THR A 78 51.14 19.64 -26.00
C THR A 78 50.37 20.73 -25.22
N SER A 79 51.01 21.20 -24.14
CA SER A 79 51.14 22.58 -23.60
C SER A 79 49.93 23.53 -23.35
N ALA A 80 49.89 24.03 -22.10
CA ALA A 80 49.24 25.26 -21.64
C ALA A 80 49.86 26.54 -22.27
N PRO A 81 49.17 27.70 -22.17
CA PRO A 81 49.65 28.70 -21.20
C PRO A 81 48.58 29.62 -20.52
N SER A 82 49.00 30.13 -19.36
CA SER A 82 48.79 31.44 -18.69
C SER A 82 47.45 32.18 -18.61
N ALA A 83 47.22 32.68 -17.38
CA ALA A 83 46.25 33.68 -16.92
C ALA A 83 46.48 35.11 -17.48
N PRO A 84 45.63 36.11 -17.16
CA PRO A 84 45.80 36.82 -15.90
C PRO A 84 44.51 37.15 -15.13
N ALA A 85 44.73 37.48 -13.85
CA ALA A 85 43.77 37.91 -12.84
C ALA A 85 43.23 39.33 -13.08
N GLU A 86 42.03 39.60 -12.55
CA GLU A 86 41.71 40.92 -11.99
C GLU A 86 40.98 40.76 -10.64
N ASP A 87 41.22 41.79 -9.83
CA ASP A 87 41.10 41.94 -8.39
C ASP A 87 39.88 42.82 -8.04
N VAL A 88 39.62 42.91 -6.72
CA VAL A 88 38.90 43.97 -5.98
C VAL A 88 37.43 43.70 -5.64
N GLY A 89 37.17 43.62 -4.32
CA GLY A 89 35.85 43.92 -3.77
C GLY A 89 35.53 43.31 -2.40
N SER A 90 36.32 43.65 -1.38
CA SER A 90 36.02 43.36 0.04
C SER A 90 34.80 44.14 0.52
N ASP A 91 33.77 43.47 1.04
CA ASP A 91 32.83 44.06 1.99
C ASP A 91 32.55 43.10 3.16
N ALA A 92 32.87 43.58 4.36
CA ALA A 92 32.70 42.87 5.61
C ALA A 92 31.24 42.92 6.06
N GLN A 93 30.58 41.77 6.16
CA GLN A 93 29.28 41.63 6.78
C GLN A 93 29.39 40.89 8.13
N THR A 94 29.10 41.66 9.17
CA THR A 94 28.92 41.25 10.57
C THR A 94 27.88 40.12 10.69
N PRO A 95 28.14 39.05 11.46
CA PRO A 95 27.15 37.99 11.66
C PRO A 95 25.96 38.51 12.50
N PRO A 96 24.71 38.15 12.17
CA PRO A 96 23.56 38.49 13.00
C PRO A 96 23.56 37.68 14.31
N PRO A 97 22.93 38.20 15.38
CA PRO A 97 22.97 37.57 16.70
C PRO A 97 22.25 36.22 16.72
N THR A 98 22.91 35.23 17.30
CA THR A 98 22.37 33.91 17.64
C THR A 98 21.11 34.06 18.48
N SER A 99 19.96 33.84 17.86
CA SER A 99 18.71 33.56 18.55
C SER A 99 18.83 32.17 19.19
N THR A 100 18.95 32.14 20.52
CA THR A 100 18.75 30.92 21.31
C THR A 100 17.33 30.44 21.09
N GLN A 101 17.16 29.50 20.16
CA GLN A 101 15.90 28.77 20.03
C GLN A 101 15.73 27.91 21.28
N ALA A 102 14.71 28.21 22.07
CA ALA A 102 14.24 27.34 23.13
C ALA A 102 13.91 25.96 22.54
N PRO A 103 14.10 24.85 23.28
CA PRO A 103 13.85 23.52 22.74
C PRO A 103 12.39 23.43 22.29
N LEU A 104 12.19 23.25 20.99
CA LEU A 104 10.92 22.76 20.44
C LEU A 104 10.57 21.50 21.24
N GLN A 105 9.45 21.53 21.96
CA GLN A 105 8.88 20.32 22.54
C GLN A 105 8.77 19.31 21.41
N GLU A 106 9.63 18.29 21.44
CA GLU A 106 9.60 17.22 20.46
C GLU A 106 8.21 16.59 20.53
N ALA A 107 7.40 16.85 19.49
CA ALA A 107 6.15 16.15 19.31
C ALA A 107 6.47 14.66 19.43
N LYS A 108 5.89 14.01 20.45
CA LYS A 108 6.20 12.64 20.83
C LYS A 108 5.94 11.75 19.60
N ARG A 109 7.01 11.38 18.89
CA ARG A 109 6.90 10.62 17.64
C ARG A 109 6.19 9.31 17.92
N LYS A 110 5.23 8.92 17.07
CA LYS A 110 4.42 7.71 17.29
C LYS A 110 5.22 6.43 17.07
N LEU A 111 6.29 6.53 16.27
CA LEU A 111 7.37 5.56 16.13
C LEU A 111 8.71 6.24 16.39
N PRO A 112 9.71 5.52 16.94
CA PRO A 112 11.07 6.00 16.94
C PRO A 112 11.63 6.04 15.51
N PRO A 113 12.71 6.79 15.24
CA PRO A 113 13.37 6.74 13.93
C PRO A 113 13.86 5.33 13.64
N LEU A 114 13.50 4.79 12.47
CA LEU A 114 13.84 3.44 12.05
C LEU A 114 14.89 3.44 10.94
N ARG A 115 15.90 2.58 11.06
CA ARG A 115 16.88 2.32 10.01
C ARG A 115 16.49 1.06 9.25
N VAL A 116 16.21 1.18 7.96
CA VAL A 116 15.94 0.03 7.09
C VAL A 116 17.19 -0.84 6.94
N VAL A 117 17.04 -2.14 7.24
CA VAL A 117 18.05 -3.18 7.09
C VAL A 117 17.88 -3.89 5.74
N GLY A 118 16.65 -4.25 5.37
CA GLY A 118 16.37 -4.92 4.10
C GLY A 118 14.94 -5.43 3.97
N GLN A 119 14.72 -6.30 2.99
CA GLN A 119 13.42 -6.92 2.71
C GLN A 119 13.51 -8.44 2.93
N VAL A 120 12.48 -9.04 3.54
CA VAL A 120 12.36 -10.48 3.74
C VAL A 120 11.11 -11.00 3.03
N GLY A 121 11.29 -12.07 2.24
CA GLY A 121 10.19 -12.75 1.55
C GLY A 121 9.42 -11.88 0.56
N THR A 122 9.97 -10.73 0.13
CA THR A 122 9.27 -9.73 -0.71
C THR A 122 7.93 -9.23 -0.12
N MET A 123 7.78 -9.34 1.19
CA MET A 123 6.55 -9.01 1.92
C MET A 123 6.81 -8.11 3.13
N TYR A 124 7.97 -8.27 3.76
CA TYR A 124 8.30 -7.57 4.99
C TYR A 124 9.53 -6.70 4.82
N ILE A 125 9.47 -5.47 5.34
CA ILE A 125 10.64 -4.63 5.52
C ILE A 125 11.16 -4.86 6.94
N VAL A 126 12.45 -5.15 7.06
CA VAL A 126 13.16 -5.24 8.34
C VAL A 126 13.80 -3.90 8.63
N ALA A 127 13.53 -3.34 9.79
CA ALA A 127 14.15 -2.13 10.27
C ALA A 127 14.62 -2.30 11.72
N GLU A 128 15.64 -1.54 12.12
CA GLU A 128 16.10 -1.46 13.50
C GLU A 128 15.83 -0.07 14.08
N GLY A 129 15.57 -0.01 15.38
CA GLY A 129 15.41 1.23 16.12
C GLY A 129 15.89 1.08 17.56
N PRO A 130 15.83 2.15 18.37
CA PRO A 130 16.31 2.15 19.76
C PRO A 130 15.69 1.06 20.64
N GLU A 131 14.49 0.60 20.31
CA GLU A 131 13.75 -0.37 21.11
C GLU A 131 13.88 -1.82 20.60
N GLY A 132 14.59 -2.06 19.50
CA GLY A 132 14.79 -3.40 18.92
C GLY A 132 14.58 -3.47 17.41
N VAL A 133 14.12 -4.63 16.93
CA VAL A 133 13.90 -4.93 15.52
C VAL A 133 12.41 -4.83 15.17
N TYR A 134 12.11 -4.26 14.01
CA TYR A 134 10.77 -4.07 13.49
C TYR A 134 10.61 -4.87 12.19
N LEU A 135 9.57 -5.68 12.13
CA LEU A 135 9.11 -6.36 10.92
C LEU A 135 7.84 -5.65 10.42
N ILE A 136 7.93 -4.98 9.29
CA ILE A 136 6.86 -4.13 8.74
C ILE A 136 6.25 -4.84 7.53
N ASP A 137 4.95 -5.12 7.58
CA ASP A 137 4.18 -5.61 6.43
C ASP A 137 4.06 -4.47 5.41
N GLN A 138 4.78 -4.56 4.30
CA GLN A 138 4.90 -3.48 3.31
C GLN A 138 3.54 -3.12 2.69
N HIS A 139 2.65 -4.10 2.52
CA HIS A 139 1.34 -3.90 1.94
C HIS A 139 0.43 -3.17 2.94
N ALA A 140 0.34 -3.68 4.17
CA ALA A 140 -0.48 -3.07 5.22
C ALA A 140 0.01 -1.66 5.59
N ALA A 141 1.33 -1.43 5.60
CA ALA A 141 1.92 -0.12 5.78
C ALA A 141 1.53 0.85 4.65
N HIS A 142 1.63 0.41 3.38
CA HIS A 142 1.27 1.26 2.26
C HIS A 142 -0.24 1.59 2.25
N GLU A 143 -1.11 0.64 2.60
CA GLU A 143 -2.55 0.91 2.78
C GLU A 143 -2.80 2.01 3.81
N ARG A 144 -2.12 1.95 4.97
CA ARG A 144 -2.22 2.96 6.04
C ARG A 144 -1.80 4.34 5.55
N ILE A 145 -0.65 4.42 4.90
CA ILE A 145 -0.12 5.68 4.36
C ILE A 145 -1.10 6.30 3.36
N LEU A 146 -1.58 5.52 2.38
CA LEU A 146 -2.50 6.01 1.36
C LEU A 146 -3.82 6.48 1.97
N TYR A 147 -4.35 5.73 2.95
CA TYR A 147 -5.59 6.09 3.62
C TYR A 147 -5.47 7.40 4.38
N GLU A 148 -4.38 7.60 5.14
CA GLU A 148 -4.21 8.85 5.87
C GLU A 148 -3.91 10.05 4.98
N LYS A 149 -3.16 9.87 3.89
CA LYS A 149 -3.00 10.90 2.86
C LYS A 149 -4.35 11.30 2.27
N PHE A 150 -5.20 10.32 1.95
CA PHE A 150 -6.55 10.58 1.47
C PHE A 150 -7.38 11.36 2.51
N MET A 151 -7.39 10.91 3.77
CA MET A 151 -8.15 11.60 4.83
C MET A 151 -7.64 13.03 5.05
N ALA A 152 -6.33 13.25 4.97
CA ALA A 152 -5.73 14.57 5.08
C ALA A 152 -6.11 15.49 3.91
N GLN A 153 -6.20 14.97 2.68
CA GLN A 153 -6.69 15.75 1.54
C GLN A 153 -8.18 16.09 1.72
N ARG A 154 -8.99 15.09 2.10
CA ARG A 154 -10.44 15.22 2.21
C ARG A 154 -10.92 16.11 3.37
N TYR A 155 -10.26 16.03 4.51
CA TYR A 155 -10.67 16.70 5.76
C TYR A 155 -9.64 17.71 6.28
N GLY A 156 -8.53 17.91 5.56
CA GLY A 156 -7.50 18.88 5.92
C GLY A 156 -8.00 20.32 5.80
N LEU A 157 -7.29 21.21 6.50
CA LEU A 157 -7.60 22.64 6.55
C LEU A 157 -7.45 23.34 5.19
N ASP A 158 -6.74 22.73 4.24
CA ASP A 158 -6.41 23.31 2.95
C ASP A 158 -7.50 23.10 1.88
N GLY A 159 -8.55 22.31 2.17
CA GLY A 159 -9.68 22.07 1.26
C GLY A 159 -9.27 21.45 -0.08
N ALA A 160 -8.11 20.79 -0.15
CA ALA A 160 -7.57 20.24 -1.38
C ALA A 160 -8.41 19.05 -1.88
N GLU A 161 -8.83 19.09 -3.15
CA GLU A 161 -9.50 17.95 -3.76
C GLU A 161 -8.59 16.72 -3.83
N VAL A 162 -9.19 15.53 -3.77
CA VAL A 162 -8.47 14.28 -4.01
C VAL A 162 -7.87 14.31 -5.43
N PRO A 163 -6.55 14.14 -5.59
CA PRO A 163 -5.93 14.16 -6.90
C PRO A 163 -6.54 13.09 -7.81
N ARG A 164 -6.91 13.48 -9.03
CA ARG A 164 -7.50 12.60 -10.05
C ARG A 164 -6.62 12.55 -11.29
N GLN A 165 -6.58 11.40 -11.94
CA GLN A 165 -5.99 11.19 -13.26
C GLN A 165 -7.11 11.06 -14.30
N HIS A 166 -7.12 11.96 -15.28
CA HIS A 166 -8.00 11.82 -16.43
C HIS A 166 -7.56 10.65 -17.32
N LEU A 167 -8.55 9.92 -17.82
CA LEU A 167 -8.33 8.84 -18.75
C LEU A 167 -8.10 9.42 -20.15
N LEU A 168 -7.17 8.82 -20.90
CA LEU A 168 -6.93 9.21 -22.29
C LEU A 168 -8.19 9.02 -23.15
N GLU A 169 -8.90 7.92 -22.90
CA GLU A 169 -10.21 7.62 -23.47
C GLU A 169 -11.22 7.42 -22.33
N PRO A 170 -12.35 8.14 -22.33
CA PRO A 170 -13.40 7.91 -21.35
C PRO A 170 -13.91 6.48 -21.40
N LEU A 171 -14.18 5.89 -20.23
CA LEU A 171 -14.69 4.53 -20.12
C LEU A 171 -16.20 4.53 -20.01
N THR A 172 -16.84 3.62 -20.74
CA THR A 172 -18.26 3.34 -20.58
C THR A 172 -18.45 2.26 -19.52
N LEU A 173 -19.21 2.58 -18.47
CA LEU A 173 -19.57 1.68 -17.38
C LEU A 173 -21.05 1.30 -17.51
N HIS A 174 -21.31 0.02 -17.77
CA HIS A 174 -22.67 -0.53 -17.79
C HIS A 174 -22.95 -1.22 -16.45
N THR A 175 -23.92 -0.70 -15.70
CA THR A 175 -24.21 -1.17 -14.34
C THR A 175 -25.34 -2.19 -14.30
N GLY A 176 -26.14 -2.29 -15.37
CA GLY A 176 -27.42 -2.99 -15.36
C GLY A 176 -28.51 -2.17 -14.68
N SER A 177 -29.76 -2.42 -15.07
CA SER A 177 -30.93 -1.68 -14.59
C SER A 177 -31.15 -1.73 -13.07
N GLU A 178 -30.70 -2.81 -12.43
CA GLU A 178 -30.84 -2.99 -10.97
C GLU A 178 -29.93 -2.04 -10.17
N LEU A 179 -28.70 -1.81 -10.64
CA LEU A 179 -27.69 -1.03 -9.91
C LEU A 179 -27.63 0.43 -10.37
N ALA A 180 -28.22 0.76 -11.53
CA ALA A 180 -28.20 2.10 -12.10
C ALA A 180 -28.68 3.18 -11.11
N GLY A 181 -29.79 2.91 -10.41
CA GLY A 181 -30.32 3.84 -9.40
C GLY A 181 -29.36 4.05 -8.23
N GLN A 182 -28.64 3.02 -7.80
CA GLN A 182 -27.70 3.09 -6.68
C GLN A 182 -26.44 3.86 -7.08
N VAL A 183 -25.89 3.60 -8.26
CA VAL A 183 -24.74 4.35 -8.78
C VAL A 183 -25.10 5.82 -8.94
N ALA A 184 -26.27 6.12 -9.51
CA ALA A 184 -26.77 7.49 -9.64
C ALA A 184 -26.89 8.23 -8.29
N GLN A 185 -27.38 7.54 -7.24
CA GLN A 185 -27.48 8.10 -5.89
C GLN A 185 -26.13 8.40 -5.23
N HIS A 186 -25.05 7.78 -5.71
CA HIS A 186 -23.73 7.87 -5.09
C HIS A 186 -22.68 8.57 -5.95
N LEU A 187 -23.08 9.22 -7.06
CA LEU A 187 -22.16 9.98 -7.93
C LEU A 187 -21.36 11.03 -7.15
N ASP A 188 -21.99 11.73 -6.20
CA ASP A 188 -21.30 12.73 -5.37
C ASP A 188 -20.24 12.10 -4.46
N VAL A 189 -20.46 10.87 -3.97
CA VAL A 189 -19.45 10.15 -3.18
C VAL A 189 -18.30 9.73 -4.11
N LEU A 190 -18.61 9.19 -5.29
CA LEU A 190 -17.61 8.78 -6.29
C LEU A 190 -16.72 9.96 -6.72
N ASN A 191 -17.33 11.11 -6.99
CA ASN A 191 -16.60 12.35 -7.31
C ASN A 191 -15.70 12.80 -6.16
N ARG A 192 -16.20 12.77 -4.91
CA ARG A 192 -15.40 13.15 -3.73
C ARG A 192 -14.21 12.23 -3.47
N ILE A 193 -14.28 10.96 -3.84
CA ILE A 193 -13.16 10.03 -3.70
C ILE A 193 -12.23 10.02 -4.92
N GLY A 194 -12.49 10.85 -5.95
CA GLY A 194 -11.62 11.06 -7.11
C GLY A 194 -12.05 10.37 -8.41
N PHE A 195 -13.23 9.74 -8.47
CA PHE A 195 -13.81 9.23 -9.72
C PHE A 195 -14.73 10.25 -10.36
N GLU A 196 -14.44 10.64 -11.60
CA GLU A 196 -15.32 11.51 -12.37
C GLU A 196 -16.28 10.66 -13.21
N VAL A 197 -17.48 10.44 -12.67
CA VAL A 197 -18.52 9.58 -13.24
C VAL A 197 -19.76 10.42 -13.54
N GLU A 198 -20.28 10.31 -14.77
CA GLU A 198 -21.47 11.03 -15.22
C GLU A 198 -22.50 10.07 -15.87
N PRO A 199 -23.81 10.32 -15.75
CA PRO A 199 -24.83 9.55 -16.45
C PRO A 199 -24.74 9.70 -17.97
N PHE A 200 -24.95 8.60 -18.70
CA PHE A 200 -25.00 8.58 -20.17
C PHE A 200 -26.33 8.01 -20.71
N GLY A 201 -27.29 7.76 -19.82
CA GLY A 201 -28.62 7.26 -20.15
C GLY A 201 -28.83 5.82 -19.69
N GLY A 202 -30.07 5.53 -19.27
CA GLY A 202 -30.45 4.21 -18.77
C GLY A 202 -29.58 3.74 -17.60
N ASP A 203 -28.86 2.66 -17.83
CA ASP A 203 -27.93 1.99 -16.91
C ASP A 203 -26.45 2.19 -17.29
N THR A 204 -26.17 3.23 -18.06
CA THR A 204 -24.85 3.52 -18.59
C THR A 204 -24.30 4.83 -18.05
N PHE A 205 -23.02 4.81 -17.67
CA PHE A 205 -22.27 5.96 -17.14
C PHE A 205 -20.96 6.13 -17.90
N ILE A 206 -20.48 7.36 -18.05
CA ILE A 206 -19.14 7.66 -18.55
C ILE A 206 -18.22 7.97 -17.38
N VAL A 207 -17.03 7.38 -17.39
CA VAL A 207 -15.95 7.68 -16.46
C VAL A 207 -14.84 8.43 -17.17
N ARG A 208 -14.55 9.64 -16.72
CA ARG A 208 -13.53 10.53 -17.33
C ARG A 208 -12.24 10.57 -16.54
N ALA A 209 -12.29 10.29 -15.24
CA ALA A 209 -11.14 10.30 -14.36
C ALA A 209 -11.26 9.27 -13.24
N VAL A 210 -10.12 8.83 -12.74
CA VAL A 210 -9.99 7.96 -11.57
C VAL A 210 -9.05 8.61 -10.55
N PRO A 211 -9.08 8.19 -9.27
CA PRO A 211 -8.14 8.68 -8.27
C PRO A 211 -6.69 8.47 -8.74
N ALA A 212 -5.83 9.48 -8.62
CA ALA A 212 -4.46 9.42 -9.12
C ALA A 212 -3.62 8.31 -8.46
N VAL A 213 -4.00 7.87 -7.26
CA VAL A 213 -3.37 6.71 -6.59
C VAL A 213 -3.63 5.38 -7.32
N LEU A 214 -4.63 5.32 -8.20
CA LEU A 214 -4.90 4.18 -9.07
C LEU A 214 -4.23 4.30 -10.45
N ALA A 215 -3.34 5.29 -10.64
CA ALA A 215 -2.56 5.44 -11.86
C ALA A 215 -1.83 4.14 -12.22
N GLY A 216 -2.10 3.61 -13.41
CA GLY A 216 -1.46 2.39 -13.92
C GLY A 216 -2.12 1.08 -13.50
N ASP A 217 -3.20 1.09 -12.71
CA ASP A 217 -4.08 -0.06 -12.54
C ASP A 217 -5.18 -0.09 -13.62
N ASP A 218 -5.86 -1.23 -13.79
CA ASP A 218 -7.03 -1.35 -14.66
C ASP A 218 -8.24 -0.62 -14.02
N PRO A 219 -8.63 0.56 -14.55
CA PRO A 219 -9.72 1.36 -13.98
C PRO A 219 -11.07 0.62 -14.03
N ARG A 220 -11.30 -0.23 -15.05
CA ARG A 220 -12.57 -0.95 -15.21
C ARG A 220 -12.78 -1.93 -14.07
N ARG A 221 -11.74 -2.68 -13.71
CA ARG A 221 -11.80 -3.60 -12.57
C ARG A 221 -12.10 -2.87 -11.25
N GLY A 222 -11.59 -1.67 -11.06
CA GLY A 222 -11.85 -0.88 -9.85
C GLY A 222 -13.29 -0.41 -9.78
N LEU A 223 -13.81 0.06 -10.91
CA LEU A 223 -15.20 0.49 -11.04
C LEU A 223 -16.19 -0.66 -10.86
N ASP A 224 -15.92 -1.83 -11.46
CA ASP A 224 -16.77 -3.02 -11.31
C ASP A 224 -16.89 -3.44 -9.82
N GLU A 225 -15.78 -3.43 -9.08
CA GLU A 225 -15.75 -3.74 -7.64
C GLU A 225 -16.51 -2.70 -6.80
N ILE A 226 -16.44 -1.42 -7.18
CA ILE A 226 -17.22 -0.34 -6.55
C ILE A 226 -18.72 -0.55 -6.81
N VAL A 227 -19.12 -0.80 -8.06
CA VAL A 227 -20.52 -1.03 -8.44
C VAL A 227 -21.11 -2.22 -7.66
N GLN A 228 -20.37 -3.33 -7.57
CA GLN A 228 -20.78 -4.47 -6.76
C GLN A 228 -20.93 -4.10 -5.28
N THR A 229 -20.00 -3.33 -4.72
CA THR A 229 -20.06 -2.89 -3.33
C THR A 229 -21.28 -2.00 -3.05
N LEU A 230 -21.65 -1.13 -3.99
CA LEU A 230 -22.88 -0.33 -3.90
C LEU A 230 -24.13 -1.22 -3.96
N GLY A 231 -24.11 -2.27 -4.79
CA GLY A 231 -25.16 -3.29 -4.87
C GLY A 231 -25.41 -4.06 -3.58
N ASP A 232 -24.34 -4.57 -2.97
CA ASP A 232 -24.38 -5.43 -1.77
C ASP A 232 -24.74 -4.69 -0.48
N ARG A 233 -24.69 -3.36 -0.48
CA ARG A 233 -24.81 -2.52 0.72
C ARG A 233 -25.76 -1.35 0.52
N ARG A 234 -26.98 -1.66 0.07
CA ARG A 234 -28.03 -0.66 -0.23
C ARG A 234 -28.36 0.31 0.91
N ASN A 235 -28.08 -0.07 2.16
CA ASN A 235 -28.41 0.73 3.35
C ASN A 235 -27.23 1.59 3.85
N MET A 236 -26.02 1.41 3.31
CA MET A 236 -24.84 2.16 3.77
C MET A 236 -24.77 3.49 3.03
N VAL A 237 -24.77 4.60 3.78
CA VAL A 237 -24.86 5.95 3.22
C VAL A 237 -23.86 6.90 3.88
N GLY A 238 -23.61 8.05 3.24
CA GLY A 238 -22.79 9.11 3.81
C GLY A 238 -21.34 8.69 4.06
N GLU A 239 -20.80 9.07 5.22
CA GLU A 239 -19.39 8.88 5.57
C GLU A 239 -18.97 7.42 5.70
N GLU A 240 -19.88 6.52 6.09
CA GLU A 240 -19.56 5.09 6.22
C GLU A 240 -19.27 4.46 4.85
N LEU A 241 -20.11 4.77 3.86
CA LEU A 241 -19.90 4.34 2.48
C LEU A 241 -18.62 4.95 1.92
N GLU A 242 -18.41 6.26 2.11
CA GLU A 242 -17.21 6.95 1.66
C GLU A 242 -15.95 6.29 2.24
N ALA A 243 -15.88 6.08 3.56
CA ALA A 243 -14.76 5.42 4.22
C ALA A 243 -14.52 4.00 3.70
N ARG A 244 -15.59 3.26 3.38
CA ARG A 244 -15.49 1.92 2.76
C ARG A 244 -14.89 1.98 1.37
N LEU A 245 -15.38 2.86 0.50
CA LEU A 245 -14.86 3.03 -0.86
C LEU A 245 -13.38 3.45 -0.84
N VAL A 246 -13.01 4.37 0.04
CA VAL A 246 -11.62 4.79 0.22
C VAL A 246 -10.72 3.62 0.61
N LYS A 247 -11.15 2.78 1.57
CA LYS A 247 -10.38 1.59 1.94
C LYS A 247 -10.15 0.64 0.76
N MET A 248 -11.14 0.48 -0.12
CA MET A 248 -10.99 -0.32 -1.35
C MET A 248 -10.00 0.31 -2.33
N VAL A 249 -10.09 1.62 -2.57
CA VAL A 249 -9.14 2.36 -3.40
C VAL A 249 -7.72 2.24 -2.86
N CYS A 250 -7.51 2.45 -1.56
CA CYS A 250 -6.20 2.34 -0.92
C CYS A 250 -5.63 0.92 -0.99
N LYS A 251 -6.45 -0.11 -0.73
CA LYS A 251 -6.05 -1.52 -0.87
C LYS A 251 -5.56 -1.83 -2.29
N ARG A 252 -6.26 -1.29 -3.28
CA ARG A 252 -5.94 -1.49 -4.69
C ARG A 252 -4.68 -0.74 -5.12
N ALA A 253 -4.50 0.49 -4.66
CA ALA A 253 -3.31 1.29 -4.91
C ALA A 253 -2.06 0.78 -4.14
N ALA A 254 -2.25 0.05 -3.04
CA ALA A 254 -1.15 -0.41 -2.20
C ALA A 254 -0.20 -1.36 -2.95
N ILE A 255 1.03 -1.42 -2.43
CA ILE A 255 2.12 -2.26 -2.96
C ILE A 255 1.63 -3.70 -3.00
N LYS A 256 1.85 -4.39 -4.12
CA LYS A 256 1.34 -5.75 -4.29
C LYS A 256 2.18 -6.74 -3.47
N ALA A 257 1.52 -7.81 -3.02
CA ALA A 257 2.24 -8.92 -2.39
C ALA A 257 3.28 -9.49 -3.36
N GLY A 258 4.51 -9.69 -2.88
CA GLY A 258 5.61 -10.20 -3.69
C GLY A 258 6.40 -9.13 -4.46
N GLN A 259 6.04 -7.85 -4.34
CA GLN A 259 6.80 -6.77 -4.97
C GLN A 259 8.14 -6.56 -4.26
N GLN A 260 9.23 -6.66 -5.01
CA GLN A 260 10.56 -6.33 -4.52
C GLN A 260 10.75 -4.81 -4.53
N LEU A 261 11.24 -4.25 -3.42
CA LEU A 261 11.44 -2.82 -3.26
C LEU A 261 12.93 -2.49 -3.24
N SER A 262 13.31 -1.41 -3.91
CA SER A 262 14.64 -0.82 -3.75
C SER A 262 14.82 -0.29 -2.32
N VAL A 263 16.08 -0.13 -1.91
CA VAL A 263 16.40 0.44 -0.58
C VAL A 263 15.83 1.84 -0.40
N ILE A 264 15.74 2.62 -1.49
CA ILE A 264 15.16 3.97 -1.47
C ILE A 264 13.65 3.89 -1.23
N GLU A 265 12.94 3.03 -1.95
CA GLU A 265 11.50 2.83 -1.78
C GLU A 265 11.15 2.30 -0.38
N MET A 266 11.94 1.37 0.16
CA MET A 266 11.75 0.87 1.52
C MET A 266 11.90 2.00 2.56
N ARG A 267 12.95 2.82 2.43
CA ARG A 267 13.19 3.95 3.33
C ARG A 267 12.06 4.97 3.25
N GLU A 268 11.60 5.29 2.05
CA GLU A 268 10.52 6.24 1.87
C GLU A 268 9.19 5.70 2.44
N LEU A 269 8.89 4.42 2.25
CA LEU A 269 7.70 3.80 2.84
C LEU A 269 7.76 3.86 4.38
N VAL A 270 8.91 3.51 4.97
CA VAL A 270 9.08 3.57 6.43
C VAL A 270 8.95 5.01 6.94
N ARG A 271 9.58 5.98 6.26
CA ARG A 271 9.47 7.41 6.60
C ARG A 271 8.02 7.90 6.55
N GLN A 272 7.28 7.57 5.49
CA GLN A 272 5.86 7.91 5.37
C GLN A 272 5.01 7.22 6.45
N LEU A 273 5.36 5.98 6.83
CA LEU A 273 4.67 5.28 7.91
C LEU A 273 4.92 5.95 9.26
N GLU A 274 6.14 6.43 9.54
CA GLU A 274 6.47 7.17 10.76
C GLU A 274 5.65 8.46 10.93
N GLU A 275 5.29 9.11 9.81
CA GLU A 275 4.46 10.32 9.78
C GLU A 275 2.97 10.04 10.00
N CYS A 276 2.52 8.78 9.87
CA CYS A 276 1.12 8.42 10.04
C CYS A 276 0.67 8.59 11.50
N GLN A 277 -0.58 9.02 11.68
CA GLN A 277 -1.26 9.11 12.95
C GLN A 277 -1.53 7.74 13.58
N ALA A 278 -1.83 6.70 12.80
CA ALA A 278 -2.08 5.35 13.29
C ALA A 278 -1.12 4.34 12.64
N PRO A 279 0.21 4.46 12.87
CA PRO A 279 1.21 3.79 12.07
C PRO A 279 1.30 2.30 12.34
N ARG A 280 0.68 1.78 13.41
CA ARG A 280 0.73 0.38 13.86
C ARG A 280 -0.42 -0.50 13.35
N THR A 281 -1.45 0.08 12.74
CA THR A 281 -2.66 -0.65 12.33
C THR A 281 -3.11 -0.18 10.95
N CYS A 282 -3.36 -1.07 10.00
CA CYS A 282 -3.90 -0.68 8.70
C CYS A 282 -5.37 -0.25 8.80
N PRO A 283 -5.96 0.36 7.75
CA PRO A 283 -7.37 0.79 7.75
C PRO A 283 -8.39 -0.36 7.92
N HIS A 284 -7.94 -1.60 7.71
CA HIS A 284 -8.70 -2.84 7.88
C HIS A 284 -8.51 -3.50 9.25
N GLY A 285 -7.69 -2.93 10.14
CA GLY A 285 -7.48 -3.43 11.50
C GLY A 285 -6.31 -4.42 11.67
N ARG A 286 -5.61 -4.79 10.59
CA ARG A 286 -4.41 -5.66 10.70
C ARG A 286 -3.21 -4.85 11.23
N PRO A 287 -2.29 -5.44 12.01
CA PRO A 287 -1.03 -4.78 12.35
C PRO A 287 -0.22 -4.45 11.09
N THR A 288 0.37 -3.26 11.04
CA THR A 288 1.34 -2.89 9.99
C THR A 288 2.76 -3.34 10.32
N MET A 289 3.04 -3.56 11.61
CA MET A 289 4.36 -3.95 12.07
C MET A 289 4.31 -4.80 13.33
N ILE A 290 5.38 -5.57 13.52
CA ILE A 290 5.70 -6.34 14.70
C ILE A 290 7.03 -5.81 15.23
N GLN A 291 7.13 -5.65 16.55
CA GLN A 291 8.37 -5.26 17.21
C GLN A 291 8.88 -6.43 18.06
N LEU A 292 10.16 -6.74 17.89
CA LEU A 292 10.93 -7.65 18.74
C LEU A 292 11.90 -6.80 19.54
N SER A 293 11.66 -6.70 20.84
CA SER A 293 12.52 -5.90 21.73
C SER A 293 13.91 -6.51 21.87
N ALA A 294 14.90 -5.68 22.26
CA ALA A 294 16.24 -6.15 22.54
C ALA A 294 16.25 -7.29 23.59
N GLY A 295 15.46 -7.17 24.66
CA GLY A 295 15.34 -8.20 25.69
C GLY A 295 14.68 -9.49 25.19
N GLU A 296 13.69 -9.41 24.29
CA GLU A 296 13.12 -10.61 23.65
C GLU A 296 14.14 -11.32 22.77
N LEU A 297 14.97 -10.58 22.04
CA LEU A 297 16.07 -11.14 21.25
C LEU A 297 17.13 -11.79 22.15
N GLU A 298 17.57 -11.10 23.21
CA GLU A 298 18.52 -11.66 24.19
C GLU A 298 18.01 -12.97 24.80
N LYS A 299 16.73 -13.00 25.20
CA LYS A 299 16.06 -14.20 25.70
C LYS A 299 16.07 -15.33 24.68
N ALA A 300 15.72 -15.03 23.42
CA ALA A 300 15.67 -16.03 22.35
C ALA A 300 17.06 -16.64 22.05
N PHE A 301 18.13 -15.90 22.31
CA PHE A 301 19.50 -16.38 22.18
C PHE A 301 20.10 -16.92 23.50
N GLY A 302 19.32 -17.03 24.57
CA GLY A 302 19.79 -17.54 25.87
C GLY A 302 20.85 -16.67 26.54
N ARG A 303 20.79 -15.34 26.34
CA ARG A 303 21.75 -14.37 26.91
C ARG A 303 21.31 -13.77 28.24
N ILE A 304 20.18 -14.23 28.80
CA ILE A 304 19.63 -13.87 30.11
C ILE A 304 19.18 -15.10 30.89
#